data_AF-A0A4R0XNA0-F1
#
_entry.id   AF-A0A4R0XNA0-F1
#
_cell.length_a   1.000
_cell.length_b   1.000
_cell.length_c   1.000
_cell.angle_alpha   90.00
_cell.angle_beta   90.00
_cell.angle_gamma   90.00
#
_symmetry.space_group_name_H-M   'P 1'
#
loop_
_entity.id
_entity.type
_entity.pdbx_description
1 polymer ?
#
loop_
_entity_poly.entity_id
_entity_poly.type
_entity_poly.pdbx_seq_one_letter_code
_entity_poly.pdbx_strand_id
1 'polypeptide(L)'
;MLQKVNNEILWPRFEDELTGVKLAIIGSVKTDVIPPLELVYAGYKLLTTYYPKKLEAIGLKPSDDTKEIYSEMMKFCEVKKFKKQGNLPDMDKAQRWFINYLRDLKGVTYD
;
A
#
# COMPACT_ATOMS: atom_id res chain seq x y z
N MET A 1 -17.97 -29.69 -32.81
CA MET A 1 -18.46 -28.98 -31.62
C MET A 1 -17.31 -28.11 -31.12
N LEU A 2 -17.33 -26.81 -31.40
CA LEU A 2 -16.27 -25.89 -31.02
C LEU A 2 -16.38 -25.64 -29.51
N GLN A 3 -15.38 -26.07 -28.73
CA GLN A 3 -15.27 -25.61 -27.35
C GLN A 3 -14.95 -24.12 -27.38
N LYS A 4 -15.87 -23.32 -26.81
CA LYS A 4 -15.61 -21.91 -26.51
C LYS A 4 -14.40 -21.89 -25.57
N VAL A 5 -13.29 -21.33 -26.04
CA VAL A 5 -12.23 -20.85 -25.15
C VAL A 5 -12.89 -19.76 -24.32
N ASN A 6 -13.16 -20.06 -23.05
CA ASN A 6 -13.49 -19.03 -22.09
C ASN A 6 -12.26 -18.13 -21.98
N ASN A 7 -12.36 -16.92 -22.53
CA ASN A 7 -11.45 -15.82 -22.19
C ASN A 7 -11.73 -15.39 -20.75
N GLU A 8 -11.53 -16.29 -19.80
CA GLU A 8 -11.19 -15.89 -18.45
C GLU A 8 -9.79 -15.32 -18.59
N ILE A 9 -9.69 -13.99 -18.62
CA ILE A 9 -8.46 -13.31 -18.24
C ILE A 9 -8.24 -13.75 -16.79
N LEU A 10 -7.55 -14.87 -16.62
CA LEU A 10 -7.01 -15.27 -15.34
C LEU A 10 -6.00 -14.19 -15.01
N TRP A 11 -6.44 -13.17 -14.28
CA TRP A 11 -5.52 -12.34 -13.51
C TRP A 11 -4.66 -13.36 -12.77
N PRO A 12 -3.33 -13.38 -12.99
CA PRO A 12 -2.49 -14.35 -12.31
C PRO A 12 -2.82 -14.18 -10.83
N ARG A 13 -3.16 -15.27 -10.14
CA ARG A 13 -3.15 -15.22 -8.67
C ARG A 13 -1.76 -14.71 -8.35
N PHE A 14 -1.67 -13.45 -7.91
CA PHE A 14 -0.39 -12.77 -7.73
C PHE A 14 0.41 -13.65 -6.78
N GLU A 15 1.38 -14.39 -7.31
CA GLU A 15 2.21 -15.33 -6.54
C GLU A 15 3.11 -14.60 -5.52
N ASP A 16 3.03 -13.27 -5.45
CA ASP A 16 3.42 -12.51 -4.29
C ASP A 16 2.62 -11.19 -4.30
N GLU A 17 1.78 -10.92 -3.29
CA GLU A 17 1.08 -9.62 -3.15
C GLU A 17 2.06 -8.45 -3.25
N LEU A 18 3.30 -8.66 -2.81
CA LEU A 18 4.39 -7.70 -2.95
C LEU A 18 4.72 -7.43 -4.42
N THR A 19 4.76 -8.45 -5.29
CA THR A 19 4.96 -8.27 -6.75
C THR A 19 3.81 -7.47 -7.36
N GLY A 20 2.56 -7.75 -6.97
CA GLY A 20 1.41 -6.96 -7.40
C GLY A 20 1.49 -5.50 -6.98
N VAL A 21 1.92 -5.25 -5.74
CA VAL A 21 2.15 -3.89 -5.22
C VAL A 21 3.32 -3.19 -5.90
N LYS A 22 4.44 -3.88 -6.14
CA LYS A 22 5.58 -3.34 -6.90
C LYS A 22 5.10 -2.82 -8.26
N LEU A 23 4.38 -3.65 -9.01
CA LEU A 23 3.82 -3.29 -10.33
C LEU A 23 2.82 -2.12 -10.23
N ALA A 24 1.97 -2.10 -9.21
CA ALA A 24 1.00 -1.04 -8.95
C ALA A 24 1.67 0.31 -8.65
N ILE A 25 2.75 0.31 -7.87
CA ILE A 25 3.52 1.51 -7.50
C ILE A 25 4.26 2.06 -8.72
N ILE A 26 4.91 1.22 -9.52
CA ILE A 26 5.63 1.65 -10.73
C ILE A 26 4.69 1.97 -11.92
N GLY A 27 3.37 1.99 -11.69
CA GLY A 27 2.37 2.34 -12.71
C GLY A 27 2.09 1.26 -13.76
N SER A 28 2.63 0.05 -13.58
CA SER A 28 2.41 -1.10 -14.48
C SER A 28 1.07 -1.80 -14.24
N VAL A 29 0.39 -1.53 -13.11
CA VAL A 29 -0.96 -2.05 -12.79
C VAL A 29 -1.86 -0.92 -12.28
N LYS A 30 -3.14 -0.93 -12.69
CA LYS A 30 -4.14 0.02 -12.17
C LYS A 30 -4.35 -0.23 -10.67
N THR A 31 -4.06 0.77 -9.85
CA THR A 31 -4.25 0.69 -8.39
C THR A 31 -5.71 0.65 -7.95
N ASP A 32 -6.62 1.18 -8.78
CA ASP A 32 -8.04 1.35 -8.42
C ASP A 32 -8.79 0.01 -8.25
N VAL A 33 -8.16 -1.08 -8.71
CA VAL A 33 -8.67 -2.44 -8.58
C VAL A 33 -8.31 -3.05 -7.21
N ILE A 34 -7.33 -2.47 -6.51
CA ILE A 34 -6.86 -2.94 -5.20
C ILE A 34 -7.46 -2.05 -4.11
N PRO A 35 -8.09 -2.62 -3.06
CA PRO A 35 -8.56 -1.83 -1.93
C PRO A 35 -7.42 -1.00 -1.31
N PRO A 36 -7.61 0.30 -1.03
CA PRO A 36 -6.53 1.17 -0.56
C PRO A 36 -5.83 0.68 0.71
N LEU A 37 -6.57 0.07 1.65
CA LEU A 37 -5.99 -0.47 2.88
C LEU A 37 -5.05 -1.65 2.62
N GLU A 38 -5.42 -2.54 1.68
CA GLU A 38 -4.56 -3.66 1.28
C GLU A 38 -3.29 -3.16 0.59
N LEU A 39 -3.41 -2.13 -0.26
CA LEU A 39 -2.26 -1.48 -0.89
C LEU A 39 -1.33 -0.83 0.16
N VAL A 40 -1.90 -0.23 1.20
CA VAL A 40 -1.14 0.30 2.34
C VAL A 40 -0.43 -0.83 3.07
N TYR A 41 -1.10 -1.92 3.44
CA TYR A 41 -0.48 -3.02 4.17
C TYR A 41 0.67 -3.65 3.39
N ALA A 42 0.44 -4.01 2.13
CA ALA A 42 1.48 -4.63 1.31
C ALA A 42 2.62 -3.65 1.00
N GLY A 43 2.34 -2.37 0.73
CA GLY A 43 3.37 -1.35 0.56
C GLY A 43 4.17 -1.07 1.84
N TYR A 44 3.52 -1.08 3.00
CA TYR A 44 4.17 -0.91 4.30
C TYR A 44 5.09 -2.08 4.60
N LYS A 45 4.62 -3.32 4.43
CA LYS A 45 5.43 -4.55 4.59
C LYS A 45 6.63 -4.57 3.65
N LEU A 46 6.45 -4.10 2.41
CA LEU A 46 7.55 -3.93 1.47
C LEU A 46 8.60 -2.97 2.03
N LEU A 47 8.19 -1.77 2.48
CA LEU A 47 9.13 -0.82 3.05
C LEU A 47 9.76 -1.34 4.34
N THR A 48 9.03 -2.04 5.21
CA THR A 48 9.58 -2.69 6.40
C THR A 48 10.74 -3.61 6.04
N THR A 49 10.56 -4.42 4.99
CA THR A 49 11.52 -5.44 4.58
C THR A 49 12.75 -4.83 3.90
N TYR A 50 12.53 -3.93 2.93
CA TYR A 50 13.61 -3.49 2.02
C TYR A 50 14.09 -2.07 2.29
N TYR A 51 13.23 -1.21 2.84
CA TYR A 51 13.48 0.22 2.97
C TYR A 51 12.99 0.82 4.30
N PRO A 52 13.30 0.22 5.48
CA PRO A 52 12.70 0.63 6.75
C PRO A 52 12.98 2.11 7.08
N LYS A 53 14.12 2.62 6.65
CA LYS A 53 14.49 4.05 6.78
C LYS A 53 13.52 5.01 6.08
N LYS A 54 12.82 4.56 5.04
CA LYS A 54 11.78 5.35 4.37
C LYS A 54 10.52 5.47 5.23
N LEU A 55 10.17 4.47 6.03
CA LEU A 55 9.07 4.58 7.01
C LEU A 55 9.47 5.49 8.17
N GLU A 56 10.67 5.28 8.72
CA GLU A 56 11.19 6.09 9.83
C GLU A 56 11.25 7.59 9.45
N ALA A 57 11.65 7.91 8.21
CA ALA A 57 11.72 9.29 7.71
C ALA A 57 10.38 10.03 7.71
N ILE A 58 9.25 9.30 7.68
CA ILE A 58 7.90 9.85 7.77
C ILE A 58 7.28 9.65 9.16
N GLY A 59 8.05 9.19 10.14
CA GLY A 59 7.63 9.01 11.53
C GLY A 59 6.83 7.74 11.80
N LEU A 60 6.97 6.72 10.93
CA LEU A 60 6.32 5.41 11.08
C LEU A 60 7.33 4.35 11.51
N LYS A 61 6.90 3.39 12.33
CA LYS A 61 7.76 2.27 12.76
C LYS A 61 7.63 1.06 11.83
N PRO A 62 8.72 0.49 11.30
CA PRO A 62 8.66 -0.75 10.52
C PRO A 62 7.95 -1.88 11.28
N SER A 63 7.06 -2.58 10.60
CA SER A 63 6.31 -3.75 11.09
C SER A 63 5.76 -4.55 9.92
N ASP A 64 5.59 -5.85 10.10
CA ASP A 64 4.93 -6.77 9.18
C ASP A 64 3.58 -7.29 9.71
N ASP A 65 3.21 -6.96 10.95
CA ASP A 65 1.90 -7.26 11.53
C ASP A 65 0.86 -6.20 11.13
N THR A 66 -0.29 -6.65 10.60
CA THR A 66 -1.31 -5.74 10.06
C THR A 66 -2.00 -4.90 11.15
N LYS A 67 -2.11 -5.40 12.38
CA LYS A 67 -2.70 -4.63 13.50
C LYS A 67 -1.74 -3.54 13.95
N GLU A 68 -0.45 -3.84 14.00
CA GLU A 68 0.58 -2.84 14.29
C GLU A 68 0.65 -1.77 13.20
N ILE A 69 0.65 -2.17 11.92
CA ILE A 69 0.61 -1.23 10.80
C ILE A 69 -0.63 -0.33 10.89
N TYR A 70 -1.80 -0.90 11.18
CA TYR A 70 -3.03 -0.11 11.37
C TYR A 70 -2.89 0.90 12.54
N SER A 71 -2.31 0.48 13.65
CA SER A 71 -2.03 1.34 14.82
C SER A 71 -1.08 2.48 14.47
N GLU A 72 -0.01 2.21 13.72
CA GLU A 72 0.93 3.23 13.26
C GLU A 72 0.27 4.22 12.29
N MET A 73 -0.58 3.74 11.38
CA MET A 73 -1.36 4.62 10.49
C MET A 73 -2.37 5.50 11.24
N MET A 74 -2.97 4.98 12.31
CA MET A 74 -3.83 5.79 13.20
C MET A 74 -3.02 6.89 13.92
N LYS A 75 -1.84 6.56 14.45
CA LYS A 75 -0.94 7.57 15.05
C LYS A 75 -0.48 8.60 14.02
N PHE A 76 -0.23 8.16 12.79
CA PHE A 76 0.16 9.02 11.69
C PHE A 76 -0.92 10.06 11.35
N CYS A 77 -2.21 9.69 11.47
CA CYS A 77 -3.30 10.65 11.35
C CYS A 77 -3.15 11.80 12.36
N GLU A 78 -2.82 11.49 13.62
CA GLU A 78 -2.62 12.51 14.66
C GLU A 78 -1.41 13.39 14.38
N VAL A 79 -0.27 12.80 14.02
CA VAL A 79 0.97 13.53 13.70
C VAL A 79 0.78 14.47 12.52
N LYS A 80 0.10 14.02 11.45
CA LYS A 80 -0.19 14.82 10.25
C LYS A 80 -1.43 15.70 10.39
N LYS A 81 -2.13 15.65 11.53
CA LYS A 81 -3.41 16.32 11.77
C LYS A 81 -4.45 16.00 10.69
N PHE A 82 -4.47 14.75 10.22
CA PHE A 82 -5.50 14.26 9.32
C PHE A 82 -6.75 13.91 10.13
N LYS A 83 -7.74 14.79 10.07
CA LYS A 83 -8.94 14.71 10.88
C LYS A 83 -10.19 14.96 10.06
N LYS A 84 -11.24 14.19 10.35
CA LYS A 84 -12.60 14.40 9.87
C LYS A 84 -13.34 15.38 10.79
N GLN A 85 -14.61 15.64 10.47
CA GLN A 85 -15.50 16.38 11.36
C GLN A 85 -15.57 15.70 12.74
N GLY A 86 -15.63 16.51 13.81
CA GLY A 86 -15.61 16.00 15.18
C GLY A 86 -14.21 15.59 15.67
N ASN A 87 -13.13 16.00 14.97
CA ASN A 87 -11.75 15.78 15.39
C ASN A 87 -11.34 14.28 15.42
N LEU A 88 -12.07 13.43 14.71
CA LEU A 88 -11.76 12.00 14.55
C LEU A 88 -10.65 11.78 13.50
N PRO A 89 -9.78 10.78 13.65
CA PRO A 89 -8.77 10.42 12.66
C PRO A 89 -9.33 10.22 11.24
N ASP A 90 -8.69 10.81 10.24
CA ASP A 90 -9.04 10.62 8.82
C ASP A 90 -8.15 9.57 8.17
N MET A 91 -8.51 8.30 8.38
CA MET A 91 -7.79 7.16 7.82
C MET A 91 -7.79 7.14 6.29
N ASP A 92 -8.87 7.57 5.64
CA ASP A 92 -8.93 7.58 4.17
C ASP A 92 -7.90 8.56 3.60
N LYS A 93 -7.72 9.71 4.26
CA LYS A 93 -6.69 10.69 3.90
C LYS A 93 -5.29 10.16 4.17
N ALA A 94 -5.07 9.45 5.28
CA ALA A 94 -3.79 8.83 5.58
C ALA A 94 -3.41 7.75 4.56
N GLN A 95 -4.35 6.87 4.19
CA GLN A 95 -4.13 5.83 3.18
C GLN A 95 -3.78 6.44 1.82
N ARG A 96 -4.56 7.43 1.35
CA ARG A 96 -4.25 8.15 0.09
C ARG A 96 -2.89 8.81 0.12
N TRP A 97 -2.54 9.46 1.23
CA TRP A 97 -1.24 10.10 1.41
C TRP A 97 -0.12 9.06 1.33
N PHE A 98 -0.25 7.93 2.03
CA PHE A 98 0.77 6.88 2.05
C PHE A 98 0.94 6.21 0.69
N ILE A 99 -0.15 5.96 -0.03
CA ILE A 99 -0.09 5.41 -1.39
C ILE A 99 0.64 6.38 -2.33
N ASN A 100 0.40 7.69 -2.22
CA ASN A 100 1.14 8.67 -3.01
C ASN A 100 2.61 8.74 -2.59
N TYR A 101 2.90 8.65 -1.29
CA TYR A 101 4.27 8.54 -0.80
C TYR A 101 5.00 7.36 -1.43
N LEU A 102 4.37 6.18 -1.50
CA LEU A 102 4.93 4.99 -2.17
C LEU A 102 5.25 5.25 -3.64
N ARG A 103 4.33 5.91 -4.38
CA ARG A 103 4.52 6.24 -5.82
C ARG A 103 5.64 7.25 -6.04
N ASP A 104 5.83 8.17 -5.11
CA ASP A 104 6.85 9.23 -5.22
C ASP A 104 8.23 8.79 -4.70
N LEU A 105 8.37 7.54 -4.21
CA LEU A 105 9.64 7.03 -3.72
C LEU A 105 10.70 7.03 -4.82
N LYS A 106 11.83 7.67 -4.52
CA LYS A 106 13.05 7.63 -5.32
C LYS A 106 14.10 6.72 -4.70
N GLY A 107 14.92 6.11 -5.56
CA GLY A 107 16.00 5.22 -5.14
C GLY A 107 15.50 3.92 -4.52
N VAL A 108 14.37 3.43 -5.01
CA VAL A 108 13.81 2.13 -4.68
C VAL A 108 13.87 1.28 -5.93
N THR A 109 14.56 0.15 -5.85
CA THR A 109 14.51 -0.90 -6.87
C THR A 109 13.69 -2.06 -6.30
N TYR A 110 12.90 -2.67 -7.17
CA TYR A 110 11.96 -3.71 -6.81
C TYR A 110 12.29 -4.99 -7.58
N ASP A 111 13.58 -5.19 -7.81
CA ASP A 111 14.19 -6.40 -8.35
C ASP A 111 14.11 -7.58 -7.36
#